data_AF-A0A1Y1RI63-F1
#
_entry.id   AF-A0A1Y1RI63-F1
#
_cell.length_a   1.000
_cell.length_b   1.000
_cell.length_c   1.000
_cell.angle_alpha   90.00
_cell.angle_beta   90.00
_cell.angle_gamma   90.00
#
_symmetry.space_group_name_H-M   'P 1'
#
loop_
_entity.id
_entity.type
_entity.pdbx_description
1 polymer ?
#
loop_
_entity_poly.entity_id
_entity_poly.type
_entity_poly.pdbx_seq_one_letter_code
_entity_poly.pdbx_strand_id
1 'polypeptide(L)'
;MTQERVPTKILAATTRLADLIAPCPHSTWIEIELVGENDQPVANERYCITLPDGSTNEGATNAEGLARVQGFDLGDCQITFPELDKEMWEKI
;
A
#
# COMPACT_ATOMS: atom_id res chain seq x y z
N MET A 1 3.77 -30.92 36.31
CA MET A 1 4.62 -29.71 36.19
C MET A 1 5.88 -30.19 35.50
N THR A 2 6.19 -29.85 34.25
CA THR A 2 6.07 -28.53 33.59
C THR A 2 6.04 -28.76 32.08
N GLN A 3 5.11 -28.10 31.38
CA GLN A 3 5.10 -28.04 29.92
C GLN A 3 6.07 -26.94 29.48
N GLU A 4 7.21 -27.30 28.92
CA GLU A 4 8.11 -26.35 28.25
C GLU A 4 7.71 -26.26 26.77
N ARG A 5 7.10 -25.13 26.42
CA ARG A 5 6.78 -24.75 25.04
C ARG A 5 8.07 -24.60 24.24
N VAL A 6 8.25 -25.41 23.22
CA VAL A 6 9.21 -25.15 22.13
C VAL A 6 8.55 -24.25 21.08
N PRO A 7 8.92 -22.98 20.92
CA PRO A 7 8.71 -22.30 19.66
C PRO A 7 9.77 -22.80 18.66
N THR A 8 9.27 -23.59 17.72
CA THR A 8 9.74 -23.80 16.34
C THR A 8 10.95 -22.94 15.91
N LYS A 9 12.10 -23.61 15.76
CA LYS A 9 13.09 -23.44 14.69
C LYS A 9 13.34 -21.99 14.22
N ILE A 10 14.33 -21.34 14.82
CA ILE A 10 14.98 -20.15 14.25
C ILE A 10 15.66 -20.57 12.94
N LEU A 11 15.10 -20.15 11.81
CA LEU A 11 15.78 -20.10 10.52
C LEU A 11 16.18 -18.64 10.30
N ALA A 12 17.42 -18.32 10.66
CA ALA A 12 18.05 -17.08 10.26
C ALA A 12 18.24 -17.13 8.73
N ALA A 13 17.40 -16.44 7.98
CA ALA A 13 17.64 -16.15 6.57
C ALA A 13 18.31 -14.77 6.48
N THR A 14 19.64 -14.75 6.48
CA THR A 14 20.40 -13.59 6.02
C THR A 14 20.22 -13.49 4.51
N THR A 15 19.30 -12.64 4.08
CA THR A 15 19.14 -12.28 2.67
C THR A 15 19.99 -11.05 2.38
N ARG A 16 21.09 -11.22 1.64
CA ARG A 16 21.67 -10.14 0.83
C ARG A 16 22.12 -10.71 -0.50
N LEU A 17 21.28 -10.63 -1.52
CA LEU A 17 21.60 -10.97 -2.92
C LEU A 17 20.66 -10.18 -3.84
N ALA A 18 21.17 -9.13 -4.47
CA ALA A 18 20.44 -8.21 -5.33
C ALA A 18 20.12 -8.77 -6.75
N ASP A 19 19.92 -10.09 -6.92
CA ASP A 19 20.03 -10.73 -8.24
C ASP A 19 19.07 -11.94 -8.49
N LEU A 20 17.96 -12.07 -7.75
CA LEU A 20 16.97 -13.16 -8.00
C LEU A 20 15.59 -12.68 -8.44
N ILE A 21 15.39 -11.37 -8.57
CA ILE A 21 14.15 -10.80 -9.10
C ILE A 21 14.56 -10.06 -10.36
N ALA A 22 14.65 -10.77 -11.48
CA ALA A 22 14.51 -10.09 -12.77
C ALA A 22 13.23 -9.25 -12.67
N PRO A 23 13.19 -7.97 -13.10
CA PRO A 23 11.95 -7.26 -13.29
C PRO A 23 11.24 -7.96 -14.44
N CYS A 24 10.54 -9.04 -14.09
CA CYS A 24 9.46 -9.53 -14.89
C CYS A 24 8.47 -8.35 -14.96
N PRO A 25 8.02 -7.92 -16.15
CA PRO A 25 7.16 -6.75 -16.31
C PRO A 25 5.75 -7.09 -15.79
N HIS A 26 5.66 -7.32 -14.49
CA HIS A 26 4.43 -7.55 -13.79
C HIS A 26 3.96 -6.14 -13.47
N SER A 27 3.20 -5.54 -14.38
CA SER A 27 2.51 -4.28 -14.12
C SER A 27 1.73 -4.45 -12.82
N THR A 28 2.26 -3.89 -11.74
CA THR A 28 1.57 -3.89 -10.47
C THR A 28 0.43 -2.90 -10.54
N TRP A 29 -0.50 -3.06 -9.61
CA TRP A 29 -1.59 -2.13 -9.43
C TRP A 29 -1.84 -1.95 -7.94
N ILE A 30 -2.25 -0.75 -7.58
CA ILE A 30 -2.78 -0.39 -6.27
C ILE A 30 -4.18 0.15 -6.52
N GLU A 31 -5.13 -0.34 -5.74
CA GLU A 31 -6.48 0.20 -5.66
C GLU A 31 -6.68 0.73 -4.26
N ILE A 32 -7.25 1.93 -4.20
CA ILE A 32 -7.53 2.67 -2.98
C ILE A 32 -9.05 2.82 -2.96
N GLU A 33 -9.66 2.37 -1.87
CA GLU A 33 -11.06 2.63 -1.57
C GLU A 33 -11.11 3.61 -0.39
N LEU A 34 -11.81 4.73 -0.60
CA LEU A 34 -12.02 5.74 0.42
C LEU A 34 -13.48 5.73 0.86
N VAL A 35 -13.68 5.31 2.10
CA VAL A 35 -14.98 5.26 2.78
C VAL A 35 -14.97 6.26 3.93
N GLY A 36 -15.99 7.12 3.99
CA GLY A 36 -16.15 8.12 5.03
C GLY A 36 -16.78 7.57 6.32
N GLU A 37 -16.90 8.43 7.34
CA GLU A 37 -17.42 8.08 8.67
C GLU A 37 -18.87 7.56 8.69
N ASN A 38 -19.62 7.81 7.62
CA ASN A 38 -21.01 7.40 7.44
C ASN A 38 -21.16 6.14 6.59
N ASP A 39 -20.08 5.37 6.40
CA ASP A 39 -19.99 4.22 5.50
C ASP A 39 -20.30 4.57 4.03
N GLN A 40 -20.19 5.85 3.64
CA GLN A 40 -20.38 6.29 2.25
C GLN A 40 -19.05 6.46 1.53
N PRO A 41 -18.98 6.12 0.24
CA PRO A 41 -17.79 6.37 -0.56
C PRO A 41 -17.52 7.87 -0.72
N VAL A 42 -16.27 8.26 -0.59
CA VAL A 42 -15.84 9.66 -0.74
C VAL A 42 -15.34 9.89 -2.16
N ALA A 43 -16.21 10.45 -3.01
CA ALA A 43 -15.90 10.75 -4.40
C ALA A 43 -15.17 12.08 -4.59
N ASN A 44 -14.38 12.18 -5.66
CA ASN A 44 -13.60 13.37 -6.04
C ASN A 44 -12.57 13.79 -4.97
N GLU A 45 -12.16 12.89 -4.09
CA GLU A 45 -11.12 13.16 -3.10
C GLU A 45 -9.75 13.12 -3.75
N ARG A 46 -8.93 14.14 -3.54
CA ARG A 46 -7.59 14.17 -4.11
C ARG A 46 -6.64 13.24 -3.37
N TYR A 47 -5.91 12.46 -4.16
CA TYR A 47 -4.89 11.55 -3.67
C TYR A 47 -3.57 11.81 -4.40
N CYS A 48 -2.49 11.44 -3.72
CA CYS A 48 -1.13 11.53 -4.20
C CYS A 48 -0.40 10.23 -3.83
N ILE A 49 0.08 9.50 -4.83
CA ILE A 49 0.83 8.25 -4.67
C ILE A 49 2.25 8.47 -5.17
N THR A 50 3.21 8.44 -4.25
CA THR A 50 4.62 8.33 -4.61
C THR A 50 4.91 6.86 -4.89
N LEU A 51 5.28 6.59 -6.13
CA LEU A 51 5.68 5.28 -6.64
C LEU A 51 7.13 4.96 -6.24
N PRO A 52 7.54 3.68 -6.29
CA PRO A 52 8.87 3.25 -5.88
C PRO A 52 9.99 3.77 -6.79
N ASP A 53 9.67 4.20 -8.02
CA ASP A 53 10.60 4.86 -8.93
C ASP A 53 10.87 6.33 -8.55
N GLY A 54 10.15 6.87 -7.56
CA GLY A 54 10.20 8.26 -7.15
C GLY A 54 9.25 9.18 -7.93
N SER A 55 8.50 8.64 -8.89
CA SER A 55 7.44 9.36 -9.59
C SER A 55 6.23 9.54 -8.68
N THR A 56 5.48 10.62 -8.89
CA THR A 56 4.26 10.89 -8.13
C THR A 56 3.06 10.85 -9.07
N ASN A 57 2.07 10.03 -8.74
CA ASN A 57 0.77 9.99 -9.40
C ASN A 57 -0.26 10.73 -8.55
N GLU A 58 -0.82 11.79 -9.10
CA GLU A 58 -1.88 12.58 -8.47
C GLU A 58 -3.19 12.35 -9.22
N GLY A 59 -4.29 12.28 -8.46
CA GLY A 59 -5.61 12.10 -9.06
C GLY A 59 -6.72 12.41 -8.07
N ALA A 60 -7.94 12.06 -8.47
CA ALA A 60 -9.10 12.11 -7.60
C ALA A 60 -9.82 10.75 -7.60
N THR A 61 -10.44 10.38 -6.47
CA THR A 61 -11.30 9.20 -6.40
C THR A 61 -12.51 9.36 -7.32
N ASN A 62 -13.02 8.25 -7.85
CA ASN A 62 -14.21 8.23 -8.69
C ASN A 62 -15.50 8.37 -7.86
N ALA A 63 -16.67 8.29 -8.51
CA ALA A 63 -17.97 8.37 -7.84
C ALA A 63 -18.22 7.30 -6.76
N GLU A 64 -17.47 6.20 -6.82
CA GLU A 64 -17.52 5.09 -5.85
C GLU A 64 -16.44 5.21 -4.77
N GLY A 65 -15.72 6.33 -4.71
CA GLY A 65 -14.61 6.51 -3.76
C GLY A 65 -13.37 5.67 -4.07
N LEU A 66 -13.29 5.13 -5.28
CA LEU A 66 -12.20 4.28 -5.73
C LEU A 66 -11.17 5.07 -6.55
N ALA A 67 -9.90 4.75 -6.34
CA ALA A 67 -8.78 5.21 -7.16
C ALA A 67 -7.87 4.03 -7.49
N ARG A 68 -7.53 3.87 -8.77
CA ARG A 68 -6.67 2.78 -9.23
C ARG A 68 -5.49 3.32 -10.00
N VAL A 69 -4.30 2.95 -9.56
CA VAL A 69 -3.03 3.24 -10.25
C VAL A 69 -2.41 1.91 -10.65
N GLN A 70 -1.86 1.84 -11.86
CA GLN A 70 -1.27 0.62 -12.40
C GLN A 70 -0.11 0.93 -13.34
N GLY A 71 0.72 -0.07 -13.62
CA GLY A 71 1.83 0.06 -14.58
C GLY A 71 3.10 0.62 -13.96
N PHE A 72 3.33 0.36 -12.68
CA PHE A 72 4.57 0.69 -11.98
C PHE A 72 5.29 -0.58 -11.52
N ASP A 73 6.51 -0.42 -11.01
CA ASP A 73 7.32 -1.53 -10.50
C ASP A 73 6.88 -1.99 -9.11
N LEU A 74 7.25 -3.22 -8.72
CA LEU A 74 7.08 -3.69 -7.35
C LEU A 74 8.00 -2.90 -6.40
N GLY A 75 7.43 -2.30 -5.37
CA GLY A 75 8.19 -1.61 -4.34
C GLY A 75 7.31 -0.82 -3.37
N ASP A 76 7.95 -0.07 -2.48
CA ASP A 76 7.29 0.78 -1.50
C ASP A 76 6.58 1.95 -2.20
N CYS A 77 5.26 2.01 -2.03
CA CYS A 77 4.44 3.13 -2.47
C CYS A 77 3.97 3.94 -1.26
N GLN A 78 4.08 5.25 -1.32
CA GLN A 78 3.56 6.14 -0.29
C GLN A 78 2.30 6.83 -0.78
N ILE A 79 1.17 6.53 -0.14
CA ILE A 79 -0.12 7.14 -0.43
C ILE A 79 -0.35 8.29 0.56
N THR A 80 -0.74 9.45 0.06
CA THR A 80 -1.08 10.64 0.84
C THR A 80 -2.36 11.26 0.32
N PHE A 81 -3.23 11.67 1.23
CA PHE A 81 -4.41 12.47 0.93
C PHE A 81 -4.16 13.87 1.49
N PRO A 82 -3.78 14.86 0.66
CA PRO A 82 -3.42 16.19 1.14
C PRO A 82 -4.63 17.02 1.58
N GLU A 83 -5.82 16.72 1.07
CA GLU A 83 -7.06 17.42 1.42
C GLU A 83 -7.82 16.70 2.56
N LEU A 84 -7.52 15.43 2.80
CA LEU A 84 -8.04 14.67 3.93
C LEU A 84 -7.16 14.91 5.17
N ASP A 85 -7.76 15.41 6.25
CA ASP A 85 -7.07 15.61 7.51
C ASP A 85 -6.46 14.28 8.01
N LYS A 86 -5.15 14.30 8.27
CA LYS A 86 -4.34 13.12 8.67
C LYS A 86 -4.74 12.51 10.02
N GLU A 87 -5.61 13.18 10.77
CA GLU A 87 -6.04 12.75 12.11
C GLU A 87 -7.24 11.79 12.08
N MET A 88 -7.84 11.53 10.91
CA MET A 88 -9.11 10.79 10.80
C MET A 88 -8.97 9.37 10.26
N TRP A 89 -7.84 8.68 10.46
CA TRP A 89 -7.67 7.30 9.99
C TRP A 89 -7.24 6.41 11.15
N GLU A 90 -8.15 5.55 11.62
CA GLU A 90 -7.79 4.48 12.54
C GLU A 90 -6.94 3.44 11.79
N LYS A 91 -5.74 3.19 12.30
CA LYS A 91 -4.94 2.03 11.92
C LYS A 91 -5.64 0.79 12.50
N ILE A 92 -6.45 0.11 11.69
CA ILE A 92 -6.94 -1.24 11.98
C ILE A 92 -5.79 -2.25 12.04
#